data_AF-A0A370CJ63-F1
#
_entry.id   AF-A0A370CJ63-F1
#
_cell.length_a   1.000
_cell.length_b   1.000
_cell.length_c   1.000
_cell.angle_alpha   90.00
_cell.angle_beta   90.00
_cell.angle_gamma   90.00
#
_symmetry.space_group_name_H-M   'P 1'
#
loop_
_entity.id
_entity.type
_entity.pdbx_description
1 polymer ?
#
loop_
_entity_poly.entity_id
_entity_poly.type
_entity_poly.pdbx_seq_one_letter_code
_entity_poly.pdbx_strand_id
1 'polypeptide(L)'
;MGATITNPRGFFSSKKENKKNYQLRLALGLNNKKQGIPEADLISLANYAREKNKVILFRPVEFIAKSLHEEKKYPTKDFNIKGKSASWGAWAGFIPIDQAYSKLASASIEQVQKYNKNVRACIKQGYAIATDLRITKKRYQELVALRIIFPQSQQEDNEFIALDCPTPAQDQLKLCYAKEINATSEYAIYTAEKQPFQVLADPNLKRPFIPDFDLLAIFNPWEDFGRENIRPNPDISYEKRLRKLSIRERINLAETEQDFYARELPNLGNITQQTLKTINEMNDALDKGPYLQCIHHSDDAGSPASNPKLNYPITVLLPQHFGIFSSSLLLIETPEQFVYFIECINPLGYRVEVNHLWEKSIQFAAKKSFNQKKVFFDLNQNKLNSADEMLTVIGLPVDKTWMHEIMRIFRLIIQAQINFQLEYVFEVIQACLMVNSRLLSLWCFGIELLLTKKLLTKNTLSSYLQFLNTLEDDTSGFRKIIQKLDKIQNTKPEQSESSADLEKIQYRLSP
;
A
#
# COMPACT_ATOMS: atom_id res chain seq x y z
N MET A 1 42.68 18.80 5.85
CA MET A 1 42.76 17.34 6.07
C MET A 1 41.47 16.74 5.53
N GLY A 2 41.61 15.95 4.45
CA GLY A 2 40.49 15.50 3.64
C GLY A 2 39.68 14.39 4.30
N ALA A 3 38.38 14.60 4.43
CA ALA A 3 37.42 13.54 4.68
C ALA A 3 36.99 12.97 3.33
N THR A 4 37.41 11.74 3.07
CA THR A 4 37.04 10.92 1.92
C THR A 4 35.53 10.69 1.96
N ILE A 5 34.78 11.43 1.15
CA ILE A 5 33.44 11.03 0.74
C ILE A 5 33.66 9.84 -0.20
N THR A 6 33.46 8.62 0.33
CA THR A 6 33.37 7.43 -0.51
C THR A 6 32.12 7.56 -1.37
N ASN A 7 32.37 8.04 -2.57
CA ASN A 7 31.46 8.09 -3.70
C ASN A 7 30.77 6.72 -3.88
N PRO A 8 29.44 6.57 -3.76
CA PRO A 8 28.77 5.30 -4.05
C PRO A 8 28.57 5.11 -5.57
N ARG A 9 29.47 5.65 -6.41
CA ARG A 9 29.53 5.41 -7.86
C ARG A 9 30.22 4.08 -8.22
N GLY A 10 30.11 3.08 -7.36
CA GLY A 10 30.67 1.73 -7.55
C GLY A 10 29.63 0.62 -7.82
N PHE A 11 28.33 0.91 -7.73
CA PHE A 11 27.30 -0.15 -7.77
C PHE A 11 26.56 -0.33 -9.10
N PHE A 12 26.89 0.44 -10.14
CA PHE A 12 26.28 0.30 -11.48
C PHE A 12 27.10 -0.62 -12.40
N SER A 13 27.48 -1.79 -11.89
CA SER A 13 28.13 -2.83 -12.68
C SER A 13 27.82 -4.22 -12.12
N SER A 14 26.64 -4.75 -12.43
CA SER A 14 26.49 -6.20 -12.60
C SER A 14 25.32 -6.54 -13.53
N LYS A 15 25.56 -6.42 -14.85
CA LYS A 15 24.78 -7.08 -15.90
C LYS A 15 24.76 -8.63 -15.81
N LYS A 16 25.11 -9.22 -14.66
CA LYS A 16 25.21 -10.68 -14.47
C LYS A 16 24.83 -11.10 -13.05
N GLU A 17 23.67 -10.67 -12.57
CA GLU A 17 22.96 -11.54 -11.63
C GLU A 17 22.49 -12.76 -12.46
N ASN A 18 23.04 -13.95 -12.19
CA ASN A 18 22.66 -15.15 -12.92
C ASN A 18 21.15 -15.37 -12.75
N LYS A 19 20.42 -15.57 -13.86
CA LYS A 19 18.97 -15.83 -13.90
C LYS A 19 18.54 -16.87 -12.84
N LYS A 20 19.37 -17.88 -12.58
CA LYS A 20 19.12 -18.92 -11.56
C LYS A 20 19.08 -18.36 -10.12
N ASN A 21 19.95 -17.42 -9.77
CA ASN A 21 19.97 -16.81 -8.43
C ASN A 21 18.79 -15.87 -8.21
N TYR A 22 18.39 -15.12 -9.23
CA TYR A 22 17.21 -14.27 -9.17
C TYR A 22 15.93 -15.11 -8.96
N GLN A 23 15.78 -16.20 -9.70
CA GLN A 23 14.65 -17.13 -9.55
C GLN A 23 14.61 -17.78 -8.16
N LEU A 24 15.76 -18.21 -7.62
CA LEU A 24 15.84 -18.76 -6.26
C LEU A 24 15.38 -17.75 -5.20
N ARG A 25 15.75 -16.47 -5.35
CA ARG A 25 15.35 -15.40 -4.43
C ARG A 25 13.88 -15.06 -4.55
N LEU A 26 13.33 -15.05 -5.77
CA LEU A 26 11.89 -14.92 -5.98
C LEU A 26 11.11 -16.02 -5.26
N ALA A 27 11.56 -17.28 -5.36
CA ALA A 27 10.91 -18.42 -4.74
C ALA A 27 10.68 -18.28 -3.22
N LEU A 28 11.53 -17.52 -2.51
CA LEU A 28 11.36 -17.24 -1.08
C LEU A 28 10.15 -16.34 -0.76
N GLY A 29 9.63 -15.57 -1.74
CA GLY A 29 8.51 -14.65 -1.56
C GLY A 29 7.17 -15.10 -2.16
N LEU A 30 7.12 -16.17 -2.96
CA LEU A 30 5.95 -16.53 -3.79
C LEU A 30 4.77 -17.19 -3.05
N ASN A 31 4.98 -17.69 -1.82
CA ASN A 31 4.01 -18.55 -1.11
C ASN A 31 3.16 -17.84 -0.04
N ASN A 32 2.99 -16.52 -0.11
CA ASN A 32 2.19 -15.81 0.89
C ASN A 32 0.68 -15.90 0.59
N LYS A 33 -0.12 -16.23 1.62
CA LYS A 33 -1.59 -16.37 1.52
C LYS A 33 -2.34 -15.07 1.29
N LYS A 34 -1.70 -13.91 1.48
CA LYS A 34 -2.29 -12.58 1.24
C LYS A 34 -1.94 -12.01 -0.15
N GLN A 35 -1.29 -12.82 -1.01
CA GLN A 35 -0.91 -12.48 -2.38
C GLN A 35 -1.79 -13.24 -3.38
N GLY A 36 -2.63 -12.53 -4.14
CA GLY A 36 -3.52 -13.12 -5.15
C GLY A 36 -2.99 -13.18 -6.58
N ILE A 37 -1.86 -12.56 -6.91
CA ILE A 37 -1.23 -12.65 -8.23
C ILE A 37 -0.63 -14.06 -8.39
N PRO A 38 -0.91 -14.76 -9.50
CA PRO A 38 -0.32 -16.06 -9.80
C PRO A 38 1.20 -16.05 -9.82
N GLU A 39 1.80 -17.19 -9.49
CA GLU A 39 3.26 -17.32 -9.42
C GLU A 39 3.94 -17.01 -10.77
N ALA A 40 3.41 -17.58 -11.86
CA ALA A 40 3.93 -17.36 -13.20
C ALA A 40 3.85 -15.87 -13.62
N ASP A 41 2.80 -15.17 -13.20
CA ASP A 41 2.61 -13.76 -13.48
C ASP A 41 3.60 -12.90 -12.68
N LEU A 42 3.78 -13.19 -11.38
CA LEU A 42 4.79 -12.54 -10.54
C LEU A 42 6.20 -12.73 -11.11
N ILE A 43 6.54 -13.94 -11.57
CA ILE A 43 7.83 -14.21 -12.19
C ILE A 43 8.01 -13.37 -13.46
N SER A 44 6.98 -13.28 -14.30
CA SER A 44 7.02 -12.51 -15.54
C SER A 44 7.18 -11.01 -15.28
N LEU A 45 6.41 -10.47 -14.33
CA LEU A 45 6.50 -9.08 -13.91
C LEU A 45 7.82 -8.75 -13.20
N ALA A 46 8.36 -9.69 -12.41
CA ALA A 46 9.66 -9.54 -11.77
C ALA A 46 10.78 -9.50 -12.82
N ASN A 47 10.70 -10.37 -13.84
CA ASN A 47 11.64 -10.35 -14.95
C ASN A 47 11.58 -9.01 -15.70
N TYR A 48 10.37 -8.50 -15.95
CA TYR A 48 10.16 -7.17 -16.54
C TYR A 48 10.77 -6.06 -15.67
N ALA A 49 10.48 -6.06 -14.36
CA ALA A 49 11.02 -5.09 -13.39
C ALA A 49 12.55 -5.03 -13.46
N ARG A 50 13.20 -6.20 -13.49
CA ARG A 50 14.65 -6.35 -13.65
C ARG A 50 15.17 -5.82 -14.98
N GLU A 51 14.53 -6.20 -16.08
CA GLU A 51 14.97 -5.80 -17.44
C GLU A 51 14.84 -4.30 -17.67
N LYS A 52 13.80 -3.68 -17.10
CA LYS A 52 13.52 -2.25 -17.24
C LYS A 52 14.08 -1.41 -16.09
N ASN A 53 14.74 -2.03 -15.12
CA ASN A 53 15.28 -1.38 -13.92
C ASN A 53 14.24 -0.54 -13.17
N LYS A 54 13.06 -1.11 -12.89
CA LYS A 54 11.94 -0.44 -12.20
C LYS A 54 11.58 -1.16 -10.91
N VAL A 55 11.21 -0.40 -9.89
CA VAL A 55 10.53 -0.95 -8.72
C VAL A 55 9.03 -0.84 -8.95
N ILE A 56 8.31 -1.96 -8.88
CA ILE A 56 6.88 -2.03 -9.19
C ILE A 56 6.12 -2.44 -7.93
N LEU A 57 5.11 -1.67 -7.56
CA LEU A 57 4.30 -1.91 -6.38
C LEU A 57 2.86 -2.16 -6.80
N PHE A 58 2.28 -3.29 -6.37
CA PHE A 58 0.88 -3.61 -6.55
C PHE A 58 0.14 -3.55 -5.22
N ARG A 59 -1.11 -3.09 -5.30
CA ARG A 59 -2.09 -3.25 -4.22
C ARG A 59 -2.46 -4.74 -4.07
N PRO A 60 -3.11 -5.13 -2.96
CA PRO A 60 -3.45 -6.52 -2.73
C PRO A 60 -4.46 -7.00 -3.77
N VAL A 61 -4.14 -8.12 -4.41
CA VAL A 61 -5.09 -8.89 -5.22
C VAL A 61 -5.69 -9.95 -4.33
N GLU A 62 -7.02 -10.11 -4.38
CA GLU A 62 -7.71 -11.10 -3.56
C GLU A 62 -7.19 -12.52 -3.83
N PHE A 63 -6.69 -13.20 -2.79
CA PHE A 63 -6.17 -14.57 -2.90
C PHE A 63 -7.18 -15.54 -3.53
N ILE A 64 -8.47 -15.35 -3.24
CA ILE A 64 -9.54 -16.21 -3.75
C ILE A 64 -9.69 -16.14 -5.28
N ALA A 65 -9.17 -15.11 -5.94
CA ALA A 65 -9.18 -14.96 -7.40
C ALA A 65 -7.94 -15.57 -8.08
N LYS A 66 -6.91 -15.99 -7.33
CA LYS A 66 -5.63 -16.47 -7.87
C LYS A 66 -5.81 -17.61 -8.88
N SER A 67 -6.58 -18.64 -8.53
CA SER A 67 -6.84 -19.78 -9.42
C SER A 67 -7.61 -19.38 -10.69
N LEU A 68 -8.47 -18.36 -10.61
CA LEU A 68 -9.19 -17.83 -11.78
C LEU A 68 -8.23 -17.12 -12.74
N HIS A 69 -7.24 -16.39 -12.22
CA HIS A 69 -6.17 -15.83 -13.06
C HIS A 69 -5.29 -16.92 -13.69
N GLU A 70 -5.01 -18.00 -12.97
CA GLU A 70 -4.22 -19.14 -13.46
C GLU A 70 -4.92 -19.88 -14.61
N GLU A 71 -6.26 -19.87 -14.66
CA GLU A 71 -7.01 -20.46 -15.78
C GLU A 71 -6.79 -19.74 -17.11
N LYS A 72 -6.22 -18.52 -17.12
CA LYS A 72 -5.92 -17.71 -18.33
C LYS A 72 -7.10 -17.61 -19.32
N LYS A 73 -8.31 -17.48 -18.77
CA LYS A 73 -9.54 -17.56 -19.56
C LYS A 73 -10.54 -16.46 -19.22
N TYR A 74 -10.43 -15.85 -18.04
CA TYR A 74 -11.34 -14.80 -17.58
C TYR A 74 -10.73 -13.41 -17.80
N PRO A 75 -11.49 -12.47 -18.40
CA PRO A 75 -11.09 -11.08 -18.48
C PRO A 75 -11.05 -10.46 -17.09
N THR A 76 -10.13 -9.53 -16.85
CA THR A 76 -10.13 -8.75 -15.60
C THR A 76 -10.90 -7.46 -15.79
N LYS A 77 -11.45 -6.92 -14.69
CA LYS A 77 -12.24 -5.68 -14.72
C LYS A 77 -11.36 -4.50 -15.14
N ASP A 78 -11.85 -3.67 -16.07
CA ASP A 78 -11.17 -2.43 -16.45
C ASP A 78 -11.65 -1.24 -15.61
N PHE A 79 -11.20 -0.04 -15.95
CA PHE A 79 -11.62 1.18 -15.26
C PHE A 79 -13.12 1.43 -15.32
N ASN A 80 -13.83 0.98 -16.36
CA ASN A 80 -15.26 1.23 -16.55
C ASN A 80 -16.13 0.29 -15.69
N ILE A 81 -15.60 -0.86 -15.30
CA ILE A 81 -16.30 -1.81 -14.43
C ILE A 81 -16.20 -1.36 -12.97
N LYS A 82 -17.25 -0.67 -12.50
CA LYS A 82 -17.30 -0.09 -11.14
C LYS A 82 -17.82 -1.07 -10.07
N GLY A 83 -18.28 -2.26 -10.45
CA GLY A 83 -18.71 -3.30 -9.52
C GLY A 83 -17.56 -3.83 -8.67
N LYS A 84 -17.86 -4.25 -7.43
CA LYS A 84 -16.91 -4.91 -6.55
C LYS A 84 -16.95 -6.41 -6.72
N SER A 85 -15.77 -7.03 -6.73
CA SER A 85 -15.62 -8.48 -6.64
C SER A 85 -16.15 -9.02 -5.31
N ALA A 86 -16.54 -10.29 -5.31
CA ALA A 86 -16.91 -11.02 -4.13
C ALA A 86 -15.72 -11.75 -3.50
N SER A 87 -15.71 -11.78 -2.17
CA SER A 87 -14.70 -12.49 -1.37
C SER A 87 -15.24 -13.75 -0.70
N TRP A 88 -16.49 -14.13 -0.95
CA TRP A 88 -17.22 -15.18 -0.24
C TRP A 88 -18.27 -15.85 -1.13
N GLY A 89 -18.77 -17.02 -0.70
CA GLY A 89 -19.77 -17.81 -1.41
C GLY A 89 -19.28 -18.46 -2.71
N ALA A 90 -20.19 -19.15 -3.40
CA ALA A 90 -19.88 -19.85 -4.66
C ALA A 90 -19.43 -18.91 -5.80
N TRP A 91 -19.77 -17.63 -5.69
CA TRP A 91 -19.44 -16.55 -6.62
C TRP A 91 -18.16 -15.78 -6.24
N ALA A 92 -17.40 -16.24 -5.23
CA ALA A 92 -16.15 -15.62 -4.82
C ALA A 92 -15.15 -15.51 -5.99
N GLY A 93 -14.50 -14.35 -6.12
CA GLY A 93 -13.58 -14.02 -7.20
C GLY A 93 -14.24 -13.44 -8.45
N PHE A 94 -15.57 -13.43 -8.55
CA PHE A 94 -16.32 -12.78 -9.65
C PHE A 94 -16.96 -11.48 -9.19
N ILE A 95 -17.63 -10.76 -10.11
CA ILE A 95 -18.33 -9.50 -9.85
C ILE A 95 -19.85 -9.72 -9.95
N PRO A 96 -20.56 -9.92 -8.83
CA PRO A 96 -22.01 -10.14 -8.84
C PRO A 96 -22.79 -8.94 -9.39
N ILE A 97 -23.93 -9.19 -10.04
CA ILE A 97 -24.85 -8.11 -10.42
C ILE A 97 -25.42 -7.42 -9.19
N ASP A 98 -25.86 -8.21 -8.20
CA ASP A 98 -26.27 -7.68 -6.91
C ASP A 98 -25.07 -7.60 -5.95
N GLN A 99 -24.68 -6.37 -5.66
CA GLN A 99 -23.51 -6.02 -4.88
C GLN A 99 -23.63 -6.36 -3.39
N ALA A 100 -24.81 -6.78 -2.91
CA ALA A 100 -24.96 -7.41 -1.60
C ALA A 100 -24.19 -8.74 -1.50
N TYR A 101 -23.92 -9.38 -2.64
CA TYR A 101 -23.11 -10.60 -2.73
C TYR A 101 -21.60 -10.31 -2.92
N SER A 102 -21.20 -9.05 -3.09
CA SER A 102 -19.79 -8.68 -3.22
C SER A 102 -19.08 -8.61 -1.85
N LYS A 103 -17.83 -8.13 -1.83
CA LYS A 103 -17.13 -7.74 -0.59
C LYS A 103 -17.84 -6.63 0.21
N LEU A 104 -18.85 -6.00 -0.39
CA LEU A 104 -19.70 -4.99 0.25
C LEU A 104 -20.83 -5.60 1.10
N ALA A 105 -20.88 -6.92 1.31
CA ALA A 105 -21.90 -7.56 2.13
C ALA A 105 -22.08 -6.91 3.52
N SER A 106 -20.99 -6.43 4.13
CA SER A 106 -21.00 -5.76 5.45
C SER A 106 -21.08 -4.23 5.38
N ALA A 107 -21.23 -3.66 4.18
CA ALA A 107 -21.36 -2.21 3.97
C ALA A 107 -22.80 -1.73 4.24
N SER A 108 -22.99 -0.41 4.30
CA SER A 108 -24.33 0.16 4.44
C SER A 108 -25.21 -0.16 3.22
N ILE A 109 -26.52 -0.24 3.43
CA ILE A 109 -27.51 -0.45 2.37
C ILE A 109 -27.35 0.61 1.26
N GLU A 110 -27.13 1.87 1.64
CA GLU A 110 -26.91 2.99 0.73
C GLU A 110 -25.67 2.78 -0.16
N GLN A 111 -24.58 2.27 0.43
CA GLN A 111 -23.37 1.95 -0.31
C GLN A 111 -23.63 0.81 -1.29
N VAL A 112 -24.30 -0.26 -0.88
CA VAL A 112 -24.68 -1.37 -1.77
C VAL A 112 -25.57 -0.86 -2.92
N GLN A 113 -26.57 -0.02 -2.64
CA GLN A 113 -27.45 0.56 -3.65
C GLN A 113 -26.69 1.45 -4.65
N LYS A 114 -25.72 2.25 -4.17
CA LYS A 114 -24.84 3.04 -5.03
C LYS A 114 -24.07 2.15 -6.01
N TYR A 115 -23.49 1.05 -5.53
CA TYR A 115 -22.76 0.13 -6.40
C TYR A 115 -23.68 -0.65 -7.34
N ASN A 116 -24.88 -1.02 -6.91
CA ASN A 116 -25.91 -1.61 -7.79
C ASN A 116 -26.30 -0.65 -8.92
N LYS A 117 -26.44 0.64 -8.64
CA LYS A 117 -26.68 1.67 -9.68
C LYS A 117 -25.51 1.74 -10.66
N ASN A 118 -24.27 1.69 -10.17
CA ASN A 118 -23.08 1.69 -11.02
C ASN A 118 -23.04 0.45 -11.93
N VAL A 119 -23.32 -0.74 -11.41
CA VAL A 119 -23.39 -1.98 -12.20
C VAL A 119 -24.41 -1.87 -13.33
N ARG A 120 -25.62 -1.37 -13.04
CA ARG A 120 -26.65 -1.14 -14.07
C ARG A 120 -26.18 -0.13 -15.12
N ALA A 121 -25.45 0.91 -14.72
CA ALA A 121 -24.90 1.89 -15.65
C ALA A 121 -23.84 1.27 -16.56
N CYS A 122 -22.94 0.43 -16.04
CA CYS A 122 -21.93 -0.30 -16.83
C CYS A 122 -22.60 -1.15 -17.92
N ILE A 123 -23.67 -1.87 -17.58
CA ILE A 123 -24.43 -2.69 -18.54
C ILE A 123 -25.12 -1.81 -19.58
N LYS A 124 -25.82 -0.76 -19.15
CA LYS A 124 -26.52 0.17 -20.05
C LYS A 124 -25.57 0.85 -21.04
N GLN A 125 -24.35 1.14 -20.62
CA GLN A 125 -23.32 1.76 -21.43
C GLN A 125 -22.58 0.77 -22.34
N GLY A 126 -22.87 -0.54 -22.22
CA GLY A 126 -22.25 -1.57 -23.05
C GLY A 126 -20.85 -1.99 -22.61
N TYR A 127 -20.38 -1.55 -21.44
CA TYR A 127 -19.08 -1.96 -20.91
C TYR A 127 -19.09 -3.40 -20.37
N ALA A 128 -20.26 -3.92 -20.02
CA ALA A 128 -20.43 -5.28 -19.54
C ALA A 128 -21.80 -5.85 -19.93
N ILE A 129 -21.93 -7.16 -19.85
CA ILE A 129 -23.21 -7.87 -19.90
C ILE A 129 -23.44 -8.63 -18.58
N ALA A 130 -24.69 -8.99 -18.30
CA ALA A 130 -24.99 -9.98 -17.28
C ALA A 130 -24.92 -11.38 -17.88
N THR A 131 -24.33 -12.33 -17.16
CA THR A 131 -24.33 -13.75 -17.51
C THR A 131 -24.58 -14.61 -16.28
N ASP A 132 -25.11 -15.80 -16.50
CA ASP A 132 -25.26 -16.81 -15.47
C ASP A 132 -23.89 -17.37 -15.08
N LEU A 133 -23.66 -17.51 -13.78
CA LEU A 133 -22.41 -17.99 -13.24
C LEU A 133 -22.30 -19.51 -13.39
N ARG A 134 -21.21 -19.94 -14.00
CA ARG A 134 -20.75 -21.32 -14.02
C ARG A 134 -19.33 -21.37 -13.49
N ILE A 135 -19.04 -22.36 -12.65
CA ILE A 135 -17.70 -22.60 -12.11
C ILE A 135 -17.26 -24.02 -12.47
N THR A 136 -15.95 -24.21 -12.69
CA THR A 136 -15.41 -25.55 -12.99
C THR A 136 -15.51 -26.46 -11.77
N LYS A 137 -15.51 -27.78 -11.98
CA LYS A 137 -15.41 -28.75 -10.88
C LYS A 137 -14.18 -28.53 -10.00
N LYS A 138 -13.05 -28.16 -10.62
CA LYS A 138 -11.82 -27.76 -9.89
C LYS A 138 -12.06 -26.56 -8.98
N ARG A 139 -12.72 -25.51 -9.48
CA ARG A 139 -13.04 -24.31 -8.69
C ARG A 139 -14.02 -24.64 -7.56
N TYR A 140 -15.03 -25.46 -7.81
CA TYR A 140 -15.94 -25.91 -6.77
C TYR A 140 -15.19 -26.62 -5.63
N GLN A 141 -14.33 -27.58 -5.96
CA GLN A 141 -13.51 -28.31 -4.98
C GLN A 141 -12.55 -27.38 -4.23
N GLU A 142 -11.96 -26.39 -4.91
CA GLU A 142 -11.13 -25.36 -4.27
C GLU A 142 -11.93 -24.55 -3.24
N LEU A 143 -13.14 -24.09 -3.59
CA LEU A 143 -13.99 -23.32 -2.67
C LEU A 143 -14.40 -24.14 -1.45
N VAL A 144 -14.65 -25.44 -1.60
CA VAL A 144 -14.89 -26.37 -0.48
C VAL A 144 -13.64 -26.51 0.39
N ALA A 145 -12.47 -26.74 -0.22
CA ALA A 145 -11.21 -26.91 0.50
C ALA A 145 -10.80 -25.64 1.28
N LEU A 146 -11.09 -24.46 0.72
CA LEU A 146 -10.88 -23.16 1.36
C LEU A 146 -11.97 -22.80 2.38
N ARG A 147 -12.99 -23.66 2.57
CA ARG A 147 -14.13 -23.42 3.48
C ARG A 147 -14.90 -22.13 3.16
N ILE A 148 -14.98 -21.79 1.87
CA ILE A 148 -15.77 -20.65 1.36
C ILE A 148 -17.22 -21.07 1.09
N ILE A 149 -17.43 -22.36 0.78
CA ILE A 149 -18.74 -22.99 0.63
C ILE A 149 -18.78 -24.32 1.38
N PHE A 150 -19.96 -24.69 1.89
CA PHE A 150 -20.20 -25.94 2.61
C PHE A 150 -21.35 -26.70 1.96
N PRO A 151 -21.07 -27.78 1.22
CA PRO A 151 -22.12 -28.60 0.62
C PRO A 151 -22.89 -29.37 1.69
N GLN A 152 -24.22 -29.36 1.61
CA GLN A 152 -25.08 -30.10 2.54
C GLN A 152 -25.16 -31.58 2.15
N SER A 153 -25.23 -32.45 3.16
CA SER A 153 -25.16 -33.92 3.02
C SER A 153 -26.49 -34.62 2.74
N GLN A 154 -27.63 -33.92 2.87
CA GLN A 154 -28.97 -34.46 2.59
C GLN A 154 -29.64 -33.65 1.48
N GLN A 155 -30.02 -34.33 0.40
CA GLN A 155 -30.81 -33.76 -0.69
C GLN A 155 -32.26 -34.25 -0.56
N GLU A 156 -33.22 -33.32 -0.53
CA GLU A 156 -34.62 -33.63 -0.88
C GLU A 156 -34.81 -33.68 -2.42
N ASP A 157 -33.87 -33.11 -3.17
CA ASP A 157 -33.91 -32.90 -4.62
C ASP A 157 -32.57 -33.34 -5.23
N ASN A 158 -32.56 -34.45 -5.98
CA ASN A 158 -31.34 -35.02 -6.58
C ASN A 158 -30.72 -34.12 -7.68
N GLU A 159 -31.40 -33.05 -8.10
CA GLU A 159 -30.90 -32.15 -9.15
C GLU A 159 -29.96 -31.06 -8.62
N PHE A 160 -30.16 -30.59 -7.39
CA PHE A 160 -29.43 -29.45 -6.82
C PHE A 160 -28.66 -29.82 -5.56
N ILE A 161 -27.42 -29.35 -5.48
CA ILE A 161 -26.60 -29.42 -4.27
C ILE A 161 -26.79 -28.11 -3.50
N ALA A 162 -27.38 -28.17 -2.32
CA ALA A 162 -27.49 -27.04 -1.41
C ALA A 162 -26.11 -26.68 -0.84
N LEU A 163 -25.78 -25.39 -0.82
CA LEU A 163 -24.51 -24.85 -0.36
C LEU A 163 -24.76 -23.77 0.69
N ASP A 164 -24.19 -23.96 1.89
CA ASP A 164 -24.12 -22.91 2.89
C ASP A 164 -22.87 -22.04 2.65
N CYS A 165 -23.08 -20.74 2.52
CA CYS A 165 -22.04 -19.75 2.26
C CYS A 165 -21.93 -18.79 3.46
N PRO A 166 -20.84 -18.84 4.24
CA PRO A 166 -20.63 -17.89 5.33
C PRO A 166 -20.55 -16.46 4.80
N THR A 167 -21.40 -15.60 5.33
CA THR A 167 -21.44 -14.19 4.97
C THR A 167 -20.39 -13.43 5.79
N PRO A 168 -19.71 -12.42 5.20
CA PRO A 168 -18.88 -11.49 5.96
C PRO A 168 -19.69 -10.56 6.87
N ALA A 169 -21.01 -10.52 6.68
CA ALA A 169 -21.93 -9.67 7.41
C ALA A 169 -22.71 -10.54 8.40
N GLN A 170 -22.36 -10.47 9.68
CA GLN A 170 -23.20 -10.96 10.79
C GLN A 170 -23.14 -12.47 11.11
N ASP A 171 -22.07 -13.19 10.76
CA ASP A 171 -21.92 -14.64 11.04
C ASP A 171 -23.11 -15.48 10.55
N GLN A 172 -23.85 -14.99 9.55
CA GLN A 172 -24.98 -15.69 8.96
C GLN A 172 -24.51 -16.60 7.80
N LEU A 173 -25.17 -17.73 7.64
CA LEU A 173 -25.03 -18.57 6.45
C LEU A 173 -26.06 -18.10 5.41
N LYS A 174 -25.60 -17.92 4.17
CA LYS A 174 -26.48 -17.70 3.03
C LYS A 174 -26.57 -18.97 2.20
N LEU A 175 -27.80 -19.42 1.97
CA LEU A 175 -28.07 -20.57 1.13
C LEU A 175 -27.94 -20.21 -0.35
N CYS A 176 -27.27 -21.07 -1.11
CA CYS A 176 -27.33 -21.08 -2.57
C CYS A 176 -27.33 -22.53 -3.07
N TYR A 177 -27.48 -22.72 -4.39
CA TYR A 177 -27.50 -24.05 -4.98
C TYR A 177 -26.51 -24.18 -6.12
N ALA A 178 -25.95 -25.37 -6.28
CA ALA A 178 -25.15 -25.76 -7.42
C ALA A 178 -25.81 -26.92 -8.16
N LYS A 179 -25.79 -26.89 -9.50
CA LYS A 179 -26.25 -27.98 -10.36
C LYS A 179 -25.10 -28.44 -11.25
N GLU A 180 -24.74 -29.72 -11.16
CA GLU A 180 -23.67 -30.28 -12.00
C GLU A 180 -24.13 -30.34 -13.47
N ILE A 181 -23.27 -29.87 -14.36
CA ILE A 181 -23.44 -29.94 -15.80
C ILE A 181 -22.44 -30.99 -16.31
N ASN A 182 -22.88 -32.25 -16.33
CA ASN A 182 -22.03 -33.41 -16.65
C ASN A 182 -21.30 -33.28 -17.99
N ALA A 183 -21.92 -32.63 -18.99
CA ALA A 183 -21.34 -32.45 -20.31
C ALA A 183 -20.07 -31.56 -20.32
N THR A 184 -19.95 -30.63 -19.37
CA THR A 184 -18.83 -29.65 -19.34
C THR A 184 -17.97 -29.75 -18.08
N SER A 185 -18.31 -30.64 -17.13
CA SER A 185 -17.64 -30.72 -15.82
C SER A 185 -17.65 -29.39 -15.06
N GLU A 186 -18.78 -28.68 -15.13
CA GLU A 186 -19.03 -27.40 -14.47
C GLU A 186 -20.21 -27.50 -13.51
N TYR A 187 -20.32 -26.54 -12.60
CA TYR A 187 -21.49 -26.31 -11.78
C TYR A 187 -22.12 -24.97 -12.18
N ALA A 188 -23.40 -24.98 -12.53
CA ALA A 188 -24.20 -23.76 -12.59
C ALA A 188 -24.63 -23.36 -11.19
N ILE A 189 -24.50 -22.08 -10.85
CA ILE A 189 -24.79 -21.55 -9.53
C ILE A 189 -26.14 -20.82 -9.54
N TYR A 190 -26.92 -21.02 -8.48
CA TYR A 190 -28.27 -20.47 -8.32
C TYR A 190 -28.44 -19.81 -6.95
N THR A 191 -29.32 -18.81 -6.86
CA THR A 191 -29.73 -18.17 -5.59
C THR A 191 -30.58 -19.12 -4.74
N ALA A 192 -30.91 -18.72 -3.51
CA ALA A 192 -31.82 -19.48 -2.63
C ALA A 192 -33.21 -19.72 -3.27
N GLU A 193 -33.65 -18.81 -4.14
CA GLU A 193 -34.90 -18.90 -4.90
C GLU A 193 -34.76 -19.75 -6.19
N LYS A 194 -33.64 -20.50 -6.32
CA LYS A 194 -33.30 -21.33 -7.48
C LYS A 194 -33.28 -20.56 -8.82
N GLN A 195 -32.96 -19.26 -8.78
CA GLN A 195 -32.71 -18.46 -9.99
C GLN A 195 -31.23 -18.48 -10.35
N PRO A 196 -30.85 -18.50 -11.66
CA PRO A 196 -29.45 -18.44 -12.05
C PRO A 196 -28.73 -17.26 -11.40
N PHE A 197 -27.59 -17.52 -10.76
CA PHE A 197 -26.81 -16.48 -10.11
C PHE A 197 -26.07 -15.65 -11.17
N GLN A 198 -26.31 -14.34 -11.23
CA GLN A 198 -25.76 -13.50 -12.30
C GLN A 198 -24.53 -12.70 -11.87
N VAL A 199 -23.56 -12.64 -12.78
CA VAL A 199 -22.31 -11.87 -12.65
C VAL A 199 -22.09 -10.99 -13.88
N LEU A 200 -21.27 -9.95 -13.74
CA LEU A 200 -20.80 -9.15 -14.87
C LEU A 200 -19.79 -9.95 -15.71
N ALA A 201 -19.92 -9.83 -17.02
CA ALA A 201 -19.05 -10.46 -18.01
C ALA A 201 -18.65 -9.50 -19.13
N ASP A 202 -17.51 -9.81 -19.75
CA ASP A 202 -17.01 -9.08 -20.91
C ASP A 202 -17.95 -9.29 -22.12
N PRO A 203 -18.34 -8.23 -22.83
CA PRO A 203 -19.24 -8.34 -23.98
C PRO A 203 -18.66 -9.12 -25.16
N ASN A 204 -17.34 -9.23 -25.30
CA ASN A 204 -16.68 -9.91 -26.43
C ASN A 204 -16.42 -11.38 -26.11
N LEU A 205 -15.75 -11.64 -24.98
CA LEU A 205 -15.44 -12.99 -24.54
C LEU A 205 -16.64 -13.74 -23.97
N LYS A 206 -17.70 -13.02 -23.58
CA LYS A 206 -18.88 -13.58 -22.89
C LYS A 206 -18.50 -14.36 -21.64
N ARG A 207 -17.44 -13.92 -20.96
CA ARG A 207 -16.90 -14.56 -19.76
C ARG A 207 -16.94 -13.63 -18.57
N PRO A 208 -17.23 -14.14 -17.37
CA PRO A 208 -17.25 -13.35 -16.15
C PRO A 208 -15.96 -12.57 -15.93
N PHE A 209 -16.10 -11.33 -15.45
CA PHE A 209 -14.96 -10.54 -15.01
C PHE A 209 -14.43 -11.05 -13.67
N ILE A 210 -13.11 -11.00 -13.54
CA ILE A 210 -12.38 -11.19 -12.27
C ILE A 210 -11.63 -9.90 -11.88
N PRO A 211 -11.11 -9.77 -10.65
CA PRO A 211 -10.26 -8.64 -10.26
C PRO A 211 -9.08 -8.44 -11.19
N ASP A 212 -8.61 -7.21 -11.31
CA ASP A 212 -7.40 -6.81 -12.00
C ASP A 212 -6.23 -6.60 -11.02
N PHE A 213 -5.04 -6.32 -11.56
CA PHE A 213 -3.83 -6.04 -10.82
C PHE A 213 -3.67 -4.52 -10.67
N ASP A 214 -4.23 -4.00 -9.58
CA ASP A 214 -4.16 -2.58 -9.24
C ASP A 214 -2.72 -2.19 -8.88
N LEU A 215 -2.14 -1.26 -9.66
CA LEU A 215 -0.85 -0.65 -9.33
C LEU A 215 -0.98 0.29 -8.12
N LEU A 216 -0.10 0.15 -7.14
CA LEU A 216 0.10 1.15 -6.11
C LEU A 216 0.96 2.31 -6.64
N ALA A 217 2.13 1.97 -7.17
CA ALA A 217 3.10 2.92 -7.73
C ALA A 217 4.15 2.21 -8.58
N ILE A 218 4.83 2.99 -9.43
CA ILE A 218 6.05 2.58 -10.13
C ILE A 218 7.16 3.58 -9.78
N PHE A 219 8.24 3.10 -9.17
CA PHE A 219 9.41 3.93 -8.92
C PHE A 219 10.43 3.72 -10.03
N ASN A 220 10.67 4.80 -10.77
CA ASN A 220 11.64 4.85 -11.86
C ASN A 220 12.98 5.37 -11.30
N PRO A 221 14.12 4.96 -11.87
CA PRO A 221 15.39 5.62 -11.63
C PRO A 221 15.28 7.13 -11.87
N TRP A 222 15.99 7.95 -11.07
CA TRP A 222 16.01 9.40 -11.26
C TRP A 222 16.56 9.82 -12.63
N GLU A 223 17.47 9.02 -13.19
CA GLU A 223 18.04 9.25 -14.53
C GLU A 223 17.02 9.14 -15.67
N ASP A 224 15.94 8.36 -15.45
CA ASP A 224 14.87 8.18 -16.42
C ASP A 224 13.80 9.29 -16.34
N PHE A 225 13.93 10.24 -15.40
CA PHE A 225 12.90 11.24 -15.17
C PHE A 225 12.90 12.32 -16.26
N GLY A 226 11.78 12.41 -16.98
CA GLY A 226 11.53 13.41 -17.99
C GLY A 226 10.08 13.87 -18.03
N ARG A 227 9.72 14.58 -19.11
CA ARG A 227 8.35 15.12 -19.30
C ARG A 227 7.29 14.01 -19.33
N GLU A 228 7.63 12.84 -19.83
CA GLU A 228 6.72 11.69 -19.95
C GLU A 228 6.30 11.10 -18.59
N ASN A 229 7.01 11.45 -17.50
CA ASN A 229 6.71 11.05 -16.14
C ASN A 229 5.84 12.07 -15.38
N ILE A 230 5.45 13.18 -16.02
CA ILE A 230 4.61 14.20 -15.40
C ILE A 230 3.14 13.85 -15.67
N ARG A 231 2.36 13.79 -14.59
CA ARG A 231 0.91 13.53 -14.66
C ARG A 231 0.16 14.70 -15.29
N PRO A 232 -0.96 14.48 -16.00
CA PRO A 232 -1.85 15.54 -16.42
C PRO A 232 -2.30 16.44 -15.26
N ASN A 233 -2.58 15.82 -14.10
CA ASN A 233 -2.86 16.50 -12.84
C ASN A 233 -1.79 16.19 -11.78
N PRO A 234 -0.68 16.96 -11.71
CA PRO A 234 0.39 16.75 -10.73
C PRO A 234 -0.07 16.94 -9.28
N ASP A 235 -1.10 17.75 -9.07
CA ASP A 235 -1.70 17.99 -7.75
C ASP A 235 -2.65 16.87 -7.30
N ILE A 236 -2.94 15.91 -8.18
CA ILE A 236 -3.80 14.73 -7.98
C ILE A 236 -5.28 15.08 -7.78
N SER A 237 -5.61 16.07 -6.95
CA SER A 237 -6.99 16.51 -6.69
C SER A 237 -7.15 18.02 -6.80
N TYR A 238 -8.35 18.46 -7.15
CA TYR A 238 -8.68 19.87 -7.24
C TYR A 238 -8.56 20.59 -5.88
N GLU A 239 -8.94 19.93 -4.79
CA GLU A 239 -8.73 20.45 -3.43
C GLU A 239 -7.24 20.72 -3.15
N LYS A 240 -6.35 19.81 -3.54
CA LYS A 240 -4.91 19.97 -3.35
C LYS A 240 -4.35 21.09 -4.23
N ARG A 241 -4.84 21.21 -5.46
CA ARG A 241 -4.53 22.31 -6.39
C ARG A 241 -4.87 23.65 -5.75
N LEU A 242 -6.10 23.81 -5.25
CA LEU A 242 -6.53 25.03 -4.56
C LEU A 242 -5.66 25.34 -3.35
N ARG A 243 -5.30 24.35 -2.53
CA ARG A 243 -4.44 24.55 -1.35
C ARG A 243 -3.07 25.15 -1.67
N LYS A 244 -2.53 24.93 -2.87
CA LYS A 244 -1.24 25.51 -3.29
C LYS A 244 -1.34 26.95 -3.77
N LEU A 245 -2.53 27.39 -4.15
CA LEU A 245 -2.77 28.76 -4.61
C LEU A 245 -2.98 29.71 -3.43
N SER A 246 -2.47 30.93 -3.57
CA SER A 246 -2.79 32.07 -2.72
C SER A 246 -4.26 32.47 -2.86
N ILE A 247 -4.79 33.23 -1.91
CA ILE A 247 -6.19 33.69 -1.93
C ILE A 247 -6.49 34.46 -3.23
N ARG A 248 -5.58 35.33 -3.67
CA ARG A 248 -5.75 36.10 -4.91
C ARG A 248 -5.80 35.21 -6.15
N GLU A 249 -4.93 34.21 -6.22
CA GLU A 249 -4.93 33.26 -7.34
C GLU A 249 -6.19 32.40 -7.37
N ARG A 250 -6.73 32.01 -6.20
CA ARG A 250 -8.00 31.25 -6.13
C ARG A 250 -9.19 32.07 -6.61
N ILE A 251 -9.29 33.34 -6.22
CA ILE A 251 -10.37 34.24 -6.65
C ILE A 251 -10.36 34.42 -8.17
N ASN A 252 -9.17 34.48 -8.76
CA ASN A 252 -8.98 34.66 -10.21
C ASN A 252 -8.88 33.34 -10.98
N LEU A 253 -9.08 32.18 -10.33
CA LEU A 253 -8.95 30.89 -10.98
C LEU A 253 -10.18 30.64 -11.86
N ALA A 254 -9.98 30.68 -13.18
CA ALA A 254 -11.02 30.37 -14.15
C ALA A 254 -11.31 28.86 -14.26
N GLU A 255 -10.33 28.01 -13.94
CA GLU A 255 -10.45 26.54 -13.94
C GLU A 255 -11.48 26.08 -12.91
N THR A 256 -12.45 25.27 -13.34
CA THR A 256 -13.37 24.57 -12.45
C THR A 256 -12.85 23.17 -12.06
N GLU A 257 -13.48 22.53 -11.07
CA GLU A 257 -13.18 21.14 -10.72
C GLU A 257 -13.38 20.18 -11.91
N GLN A 258 -14.40 20.44 -12.74
CA GLN A 258 -14.66 19.65 -13.94
C GLN A 258 -13.52 19.82 -14.96
N ASP A 259 -13.06 21.05 -15.19
CA ASP A 259 -11.94 21.33 -16.11
C ASP A 259 -10.64 20.66 -15.63
N PHE A 260 -10.41 20.65 -14.30
CA PHE A 260 -9.26 19.98 -13.70
C PHE A 260 -9.26 18.48 -14.02
N TYR A 261 -10.36 17.76 -13.73
CA TYR A 261 -10.43 16.32 -13.96
C TYR A 261 -10.60 15.96 -15.45
N ALA A 262 -11.06 16.88 -16.30
CA ALA A 262 -11.14 16.67 -17.74
C ALA A 262 -9.76 16.49 -18.42
N ARG A 263 -8.66 16.82 -17.73
CA ARG A 263 -7.28 16.55 -18.21
C ARG A 263 -6.87 15.08 -18.11
N GLU A 264 -7.55 14.30 -17.28
CA GLU A 264 -7.24 12.88 -17.14
C GLU A 264 -7.58 12.12 -18.42
N LEU A 265 -6.86 11.03 -18.69
CA LEU A 265 -7.20 10.19 -19.83
C LEU A 265 -8.49 9.43 -19.53
N PRO A 266 -9.52 9.53 -20.40
CA PRO A 266 -10.73 8.75 -20.25
C PRO A 266 -10.40 7.26 -20.10
N ASN A 267 -11.05 6.60 -19.14
CA ASN A 267 -10.90 5.17 -18.87
C ASN A 267 -9.52 4.73 -18.35
N LEU A 268 -8.58 5.65 -18.11
CA LEU A 268 -7.25 5.34 -17.58
C LEU A 268 -6.89 6.17 -16.34
N GLY A 269 -7.61 7.27 -16.10
CA GLY A 269 -7.39 8.15 -14.95
C GLY A 269 -6.17 9.08 -15.13
N ASN A 270 -5.62 9.54 -14.00
CA ASN A 270 -4.48 10.46 -13.95
C ASN A 270 -3.13 9.77 -14.21
N ILE A 271 -2.98 9.21 -15.41
CA ILE A 271 -1.85 8.39 -15.83
C ILE A 271 -0.77 9.22 -16.56
N THR A 272 0.51 8.90 -16.35
CA THR A 272 1.61 9.48 -17.13
C THR A 272 1.81 8.70 -18.43
N GLN A 273 2.42 9.32 -19.46
CA GLN A 273 2.74 8.62 -20.70
C GLN A 273 3.68 7.42 -20.45
N GLN A 274 4.67 7.61 -19.58
CA GLN A 274 5.59 6.54 -19.20
C GLN A 274 4.89 5.40 -18.44
N THR A 275 3.95 5.71 -17.55
CA THR A 275 3.14 4.70 -16.84
C THR A 275 2.30 3.89 -17.82
N LEU A 276 1.65 4.55 -18.78
CA LEU A 276 0.86 3.87 -19.81
C LEU A 276 1.71 2.92 -20.65
N LYS A 277 2.90 3.37 -21.08
CA LYS A 277 3.87 2.51 -21.77
C LYS A 277 4.26 1.31 -20.91
N THR A 278 4.58 1.53 -19.63
CA THR A 278 4.94 0.45 -18.71
C THR A 278 3.79 -0.54 -18.48
N ILE A 279 2.54 -0.10 -18.41
CA ILE A 279 1.37 -0.98 -18.32
C ILE A 279 1.25 -1.88 -19.55
N ASN A 280 1.39 -1.31 -20.75
CA ASN A 280 1.33 -2.08 -21.99
C ASN A 280 2.45 -3.13 -22.03
N GLU A 281 3.69 -2.73 -21.75
CA GLU A 281 4.82 -3.66 -21.73
C GLU A 281 4.69 -4.75 -20.65
N MET A 282 4.09 -4.44 -19.49
CA MET A 282 3.81 -5.46 -18.46
C MET A 282 2.73 -6.44 -18.90
N ASN A 283 1.64 -5.98 -19.53
CA ASN A 283 0.62 -6.88 -20.06
C ASN A 283 1.18 -7.74 -21.20
N ASP A 284 2.06 -7.20 -22.04
CA ASP A 284 2.78 -7.95 -23.07
C ASP A 284 3.68 -9.02 -22.43
N ALA A 285 4.41 -8.66 -21.35
CA ALA A 285 5.25 -9.61 -20.61
C ALA A 285 4.46 -10.73 -19.90
N LEU A 286 3.21 -10.46 -19.51
CA LEU A 286 2.31 -11.47 -18.96
C LEU A 286 1.81 -12.46 -20.02
N ASP A 287 1.80 -12.05 -21.30
CA ASP A 287 1.42 -12.86 -22.46
C ASP A 287 0.14 -13.70 -22.23
N LYS A 288 -0.92 -13.03 -21.76
CA LYS A 288 -2.22 -13.68 -21.53
C LYS A 288 -3.12 -13.71 -22.77
N GLY A 289 -2.73 -13.00 -23.82
CA GLY A 289 -3.53 -12.85 -25.04
C GLY A 289 -4.54 -11.70 -24.97
N PRO A 290 -5.23 -11.44 -26.10
CA PRO A 290 -6.15 -10.31 -26.22
C PRO A 290 -7.33 -10.44 -25.26
N TYR A 291 -7.81 -9.31 -24.74
CA TYR A 291 -8.91 -9.19 -23.78
C TYR A 291 -8.64 -9.81 -22.39
N LEU A 292 -7.43 -10.29 -22.14
CA LEU A 292 -7.01 -10.88 -20.86
C LEU A 292 -5.91 -10.07 -20.17
N GLN A 293 -5.75 -8.80 -20.58
CA GLN A 293 -4.91 -7.85 -19.86
C GLN A 293 -5.33 -7.79 -18.40
N CYS A 294 -4.35 -7.69 -17.51
CA CYS A 294 -4.57 -7.69 -16.06
C CYS A 294 -4.33 -6.32 -15.43
N ILE A 295 -3.67 -5.39 -16.12
CA ILE A 295 -3.35 -4.06 -15.60
C ILE A 295 -3.98 -3.02 -16.53
N HIS A 296 -4.91 -2.21 -16.04
CA HIS A 296 -5.77 -1.41 -16.94
C HIS A 296 -5.63 0.10 -16.81
N HIS A 297 -5.22 0.63 -15.66
CA HIS A 297 -5.35 2.06 -15.39
C HIS A 297 -4.19 2.63 -14.57
N SER A 298 -4.23 3.94 -14.31
CA SER A 298 -3.26 4.65 -13.48
C SER A 298 -3.02 3.97 -12.13
N ASP A 299 -1.82 4.17 -11.61
CA ASP A 299 -1.43 3.78 -10.27
C ASP A 299 -2.09 4.63 -9.18
N ASP A 300 -2.26 4.04 -7.99
CA ASP A 300 -2.88 4.68 -6.83
C ASP A 300 -2.14 5.94 -6.37
N ALA A 301 -0.82 6.04 -6.61
CA ALA A 301 -0.02 7.24 -6.34
C ALA A 301 -0.55 8.50 -7.06
N GLY A 302 -1.23 8.35 -8.20
CA GLY A 302 -1.85 9.44 -8.95
C GLY A 302 -3.35 9.62 -8.74
N SER A 303 -3.99 8.76 -7.94
CA SER A 303 -5.44 8.68 -7.83
C SER A 303 -6.03 9.70 -6.85
N PRO A 304 -7.02 10.53 -7.23
CA PRO A 304 -7.74 11.40 -6.30
C PRO A 304 -8.62 10.64 -5.30
N ALA A 305 -8.85 9.34 -5.52
CA ALA A 305 -9.73 8.50 -4.72
C ALA A 305 -8.96 7.40 -3.94
N SER A 306 -7.65 7.60 -3.71
CA SER A 306 -6.83 6.67 -2.95
C SER A 306 -7.37 6.44 -1.54
N ASN A 307 -7.35 5.19 -1.09
CA ASN A 307 -7.69 4.79 0.28
C ASN A 307 -6.53 3.96 0.86
N PRO A 308 -5.71 4.54 1.77
CA PRO A 308 -4.49 3.90 2.26
C PRO A 308 -4.73 2.57 2.97
N LYS A 309 -5.87 2.43 3.66
CA LYS A 309 -6.22 1.18 4.37
C LYS A 309 -6.35 -0.02 3.44
N LEU A 310 -6.60 0.22 2.15
CA LEU A 310 -6.77 -0.80 1.13
C LEU A 310 -5.49 -1.03 0.31
N ASN A 311 -4.35 -0.47 0.72
CA ASN A 311 -3.07 -0.64 0.02
C ASN A 311 -2.28 -1.84 0.55
N TYR A 312 -2.59 -2.35 1.74
CA TYR A 312 -1.81 -3.40 2.40
C TYR A 312 -2.48 -4.78 2.35
N PRO A 313 -1.71 -5.87 2.18
CA PRO A 313 -0.27 -5.87 1.95
C PRO A 313 0.13 -5.42 0.54
N ILE A 314 1.20 -4.62 0.44
CA ILE A 314 1.75 -4.17 -0.84
C ILE A 314 2.68 -5.24 -1.37
N THR A 315 2.50 -5.61 -2.63
CA THR A 315 3.42 -6.48 -3.36
C THR A 315 4.49 -5.65 -4.03
N VAL A 316 5.75 -5.89 -3.73
CA VAL A 316 6.86 -5.15 -4.33
C VAL A 316 7.70 -6.10 -5.18
N LEU A 317 7.95 -5.68 -6.42
CA LEU A 317 8.92 -6.30 -7.32
C LEU A 317 10.12 -5.38 -7.45
N LEU A 318 11.28 -5.89 -7.04
CA LEU A 318 12.55 -5.20 -7.14
C LEU A 318 13.28 -5.61 -8.42
N PRO A 319 13.94 -4.65 -9.09
CA PRO A 319 14.69 -4.92 -10.32
C PRO A 319 15.93 -5.79 -10.07
N GLN A 320 16.45 -5.76 -8.85
CA GLN A 320 17.55 -6.60 -8.39
C GLN A 320 17.41 -6.82 -6.89
N HIS A 321 18.18 -7.77 -6.35
CA HIS A 321 18.28 -7.92 -4.91
C HIS A 321 19.26 -6.91 -4.34
N PHE A 322 18.75 -5.99 -3.53
CA PHE A 322 19.57 -5.15 -2.67
C PHE A 322 19.83 -5.95 -1.41
N GLY A 323 21.09 -6.21 -1.03
CA GLY A 323 21.48 -7.10 0.09
C GLY A 323 20.83 -6.81 1.46
N ILE A 324 20.15 -5.68 1.57
CA ILE A 324 19.30 -5.24 2.68
C ILE A 324 17.93 -5.95 2.75
N PHE A 325 17.52 -6.57 1.65
CA PHE A 325 16.28 -7.35 1.55
C PHE A 325 16.61 -8.82 1.38
N SER A 326 15.71 -9.70 1.82
CA SER A 326 15.88 -11.16 1.69
C SER A 326 15.49 -11.70 0.31
N SER A 327 14.70 -10.94 -0.46
CA SER A 327 14.18 -11.33 -1.76
C SER A 327 13.99 -10.11 -2.68
N SER A 328 13.85 -10.36 -3.98
CA SER A 328 13.41 -9.37 -4.97
C SER A 328 11.88 -9.28 -5.08
N LEU A 329 11.14 -10.16 -4.40
CA LEU A 329 9.69 -10.07 -4.21
C LEU A 329 9.43 -9.85 -2.72
N LEU A 330 8.85 -8.71 -2.36
CA LEU A 330 8.54 -8.37 -0.97
C LEU A 330 7.04 -8.20 -0.76
N LEU A 331 6.60 -8.45 0.47
CA LEU A 331 5.28 -8.07 0.93
C LEU A 331 5.44 -7.12 2.11
N ILE A 332 4.87 -5.93 1.95
CA ILE A 332 4.86 -4.89 2.96
C ILE A 332 3.47 -4.89 3.56
N GLU A 333 3.34 -5.36 4.79
CA GLU A 333 2.05 -5.55 5.46
C GLU A 333 1.57 -4.31 6.22
N THR A 334 2.49 -3.39 6.54
CA THR A 334 2.18 -2.23 7.39
C THR A 334 2.81 -0.93 6.88
N PRO A 335 2.28 0.24 7.28
CA PRO A 335 2.88 1.54 6.96
C PRO A 335 4.34 1.67 7.43
N GLU A 336 4.70 1.08 8.58
CA GLU A 336 6.05 1.09 9.15
C GLU A 336 7.03 0.39 8.21
N GLN A 337 6.65 -0.79 7.71
CA GLN A 337 7.43 -1.54 6.75
C GLN A 337 7.57 -0.75 5.43
N PHE A 338 6.54 0.01 5.04
CA PHE A 338 6.60 0.82 3.82
C PHE A 338 7.53 2.03 3.97
N VAL A 339 7.53 2.69 5.13
CA VAL A 339 8.51 3.75 5.46
C VAL A 339 9.93 3.20 5.40
N TYR A 340 10.20 2.08 6.07
CA TYR A 340 11.51 1.43 6.04
C TYR A 340 11.94 1.11 4.60
N PHE A 341 11.03 0.54 3.81
CA PHE A 341 11.28 0.25 2.40
C PHE A 341 11.66 1.51 1.60
N ILE A 342 10.94 2.62 1.78
CA ILE A 342 11.21 3.90 1.11
C ILE A 342 12.59 4.44 1.52
N GLU A 343 12.93 4.39 2.81
CA GLU A 343 14.24 4.82 3.32
C GLU A 343 15.39 3.97 2.75
N CYS A 344 15.14 2.69 2.48
CA CYS A 344 16.09 1.81 1.81
C CYS A 344 16.23 2.07 0.30
N ILE A 345 15.12 2.38 -0.40
CA ILE A 345 15.10 2.53 -1.86
C ILE A 345 15.55 3.91 -2.33
N ASN A 346 15.23 4.98 -1.58
CA ASN A 346 15.54 6.35 -1.99
C ASN A 346 17.05 6.59 -2.20
N PRO A 347 17.98 6.10 -1.34
CA PRO A 347 19.42 6.24 -1.56
C PRO A 347 19.95 5.47 -2.78
N LEU A 348 19.19 4.50 -3.28
CA LEU A 348 19.56 3.68 -4.44
C LEU A 348 19.24 4.36 -5.78
N GLY A 349 18.77 5.61 -5.75
CA GLY A 349 18.56 6.42 -6.96
C GLY A 349 17.19 6.26 -7.62
N TYR A 350 16.21 5.68 -6.92
CA TYR A 350 14.83 5.60 -7.41
C TYR A 350 14.00 6.78 -6.93
N ARG A 351 13.16 7.30 -7.83
CA ARG A 351 12.19 8.35 -7.52
C ARG A 351 10.92 7.73 -6.92
N VAL A 352 10.74 7.97 -5.63
CA VAL A 352 9.57 7.52 -4.88
C VAL A 352 8.37 8.43 -5.16
N GLU A 353 7.35 7.87 -5.80
CA GLU A 353 6.06 8.53 -6.04
C GLU A 353 5.15 8.34 -4.82
N VAL A 354 4.48 9.41 -4.39
CA VAL A 354 3.57 9.36 -3.23
C VAL A 354 2.28 10.12 -3.48
N ASN A 355 1.16 9.52 -3.07
CA ASN A 355 -0.12 10.20 -3.03
C ASN A 355 -0.22 11.10 -1.78
N HIS A 356 -0.88 12.25 -1.91
CA HIS A 356 -1.15 13.14 -0.77
C HIS A 356 -2.17 12.59 0.23
N LEU A 357 -2.96 11.57 -0.15
CA LEU A 357 -3.92 10.87 0.70
C LEU A 357 -3.31 9.70 1.49
N TRP A 358 -2.11 9.24 1.12
CA TRP A 358 -1.37 8.22 1.89
C TRP A 358 -0.99 8.71 3.28
N GLU A 359 -0.54 7.81 4.15
CA GLU A 359 -0.11 8.13 5.51
C GLU A 359 0.97 9.22 5.51
N LYS A 360 0.91 10.12 6.49
CA LYS A 360 1.83 11.27 6.56
C LYS A 360 3.27 10.85 6.72
N SER A 361 3.50 9.76 7.44
CA SER A 361 4.81 9.14 7.60
C SER A 361 5.43 8.69 6.27
N ILE A 362 4.64 8.10 5.38
CA ILE A 362 5.08 7.68 4.04
C ILE A 362 5.37 8.90 3.16
N GLN A 363 4.48 9.90 3.20
CA GLN A 363 4.70 11.16 2.48
C GLN A 363 6.00 11.86 2.92
N PHE A 364 6.29 11.82 4.23
CA PHE A 364 7.50 12.40 4.80
C PHE A 364 8.75 11.60 4.43
N ALA A 365 8.73 10.27 4.56
CA ALA A 365 9.84 9.39 4.21
C ALA A 365 10.31 9.60 2.77
N ALA A 366 9.36 9.69 1.82
CA ALA A 366 9.67 9.89 0.41
C ALA A 366 10.37 11.23 0.10
N LYS A 367 10.18 12.24 0.96
CA LYS A 367 10.75 13.59 0.79
C LYS A 367 11.85 13.91 1.79
N LYS A 368 12.17 13.00 2.72
CA LYS A 368 13.07 13.21 3.85
C LYS A 368 14.42 13.78 3.40
N SER A 369 15.09 13.11 2.45
CA SER A 369 16.40 13.54 1.95
C SER A 369 16.37 14.89 1.22
N PHE A 370 15.29 15.18 0.48
CA PHE A 370 15.12 16.49 -0.16
C PHE A 370 14.91 17.59 0.88
N ASN A 371 14.03 17.35 1.85
CA ASN A 371 13.74 18.28 2.93
C ASN A 371 14.98 18.56 3.79
N GLN A 372 15.79 17.55 4.11
CA GLN A 372 17.07 17.72 4.81
C GLN A 372 18.02 18.66 4.05
N LYS A 373 18.19 18.44 2.74
CA LYS A 373 19.04 19.30 1.89
C LYS A 373 18.52 20.73 1.80
N LYS A 374 17.20 20.89 1.66
CA LYS A 374 16.54 22.20 1.60
C LYS A 374 16.73 22.98 2.90
N VAL A 375 16.46 22.35 4.05
CA VAL A 375 16.67 22.96 5.37
C VAL A 375 18.15 23.32 5.58
N PHE A 376 19.07 22.43 5.25
CA PHE A 376 20.51 22.72 5.34
C PHE A 376 20.91 23.92 4.47
N PHE A 377 20.40 23.99 3.24
CA PHE A 377 20.63 25.14 2.36
C PHE A 377 20.06 26.43 2.95
N ASP A 378 18.82 26.43 3.42
CA ASP A 378 18.16 27.62 3.96
C ASP A 378 18.81 28.10 5.27
N LEU A 379 19.27 27.18 6.13
CA LEU A 379 20.08 27.50 7.32
C LEU A 379 21.39 28.20 6.95
N ASN A 380 22.11 27.68 5.95
CA ASN A 380 23.37 28.30 5.48
C ASN A 380 23.16 29.69 4.84
N GLN A 381 21.93 29.99 4.40
CA GLN A 381 21.56 31.28 3.83
C GLN A 381 20.95 32.23 4.87
N ASN A 382 20.94 31.86 6.17
CA ASN A 382 20.26 32.59 7.25
C ASN A 382 18.78 32.90 6.94
N LYS A 383 18.11 31.99 6.21
CA LYS A 383 16.69 32.10 5.85
C LYS A 383 15.76 31.39 6.84
N LEU A 384 16.33 30.68 7.80
CA LEU A 384 15.62 29.95 8.85
C LEU A 384 16.13 30.42 10.21
N ASN A 385 15.25 31.06 10.97
CA ASN A 385 15.49 31.64 12.29
C ASN A 385 14.73 30.91 13.40
N SER A 386 13.80 30.01 13.05
CA SER A 386 13.03 29.21 14.01
C SER A 386 12.73 27.79 13.53
N ALA A 387 12.43 26.91 14.49
CA ALA A 387 11.94 25.57 14.17
C ALA A 387 10.54 25.58 13.52
N ASP A 388 9.71 26.61 13.79
CA ASP A 388 8.41 26.79 13.13
C ASP A 388 8.57 27.04 11.62
N GLU A 389 9.55 27.87 11.24
CA GLU A 389 9.91 28.10 9.84
C GLU A 389 10.46 26.82 9.20
N MET A 390 11.26 26.03 9.94
CA MET A 390 11.76 24.74 9.45
C MET A 390 10.62 23.75 9.16
N LEU A 391 9.68 23.60 10.10
CA LEU A 391 8.51 22.73 9.95
C LEU A 391 7.59 23.18 8.79
N THR A 392 7.48 24.49 8.59
CA THR A 392 6.78 25.09 7.44
C THR A 392 7.50 24.75 6.12
N VAL A 393 8.83 24.86 6.09
CA VAL A 393 9.66 24.59 4.89
C VAL A 393 9.58 23.14 4.43
N ILE A 394 9.51 22.19 5.37
CA ILE A 394 9.35 20.75 5.09
C ILE A 394 7.89 20.36 4.80
N GLY A 395 6.95 21.31 4.94
CA GLY A 395 5.58 21.18 4.50
C GLY A 395 4.76 20.15 5.29
N LEU A 396 5.05 19.98 6.58
CA LEU A 396 4.29 19.11 7.47
C LEU A 396 3.03 19.84 7.98
N PRO A 397 1.82 19.45 7.55
CA PRO A 397 0.60 19.95 8.14
C PRO A 397 0.24 19.00 9.28
N VAL A 398 0.77 19.27 10.47
CA VAL A 398 0.45 18.45 11.64
C VAL A 398 -0.53 19.19 12.52
N ASP A 399 -1.45 18.44 13.14
CA ASP A 399 -2.34 18.91 14.18
C ASP A 399 -1.56 19.76 15.22
N LYS A 400 -2.20 20.79 15.80
CA LYS A 400 -1.54 21.71 16.75
C LYS A 400 -0.81 20.97 17.87
N THR A 401 -1.35 19.83 18.30
CA THR A 401 -0.76 18.95 19.33
C THR A 401 0.59 18.41 18.88
N TRP A 402 0.66 17.91 17.64
CA TRP A 402 1.90 17.39 17.08
C TRP A 402 2.95 18.46 16.91
N MET A 403 2.56 19.61 16.36
CA MET A 403 3.46 20.75 16.25
C MET A 403 3.99 21.17 17.62
N HIS A 404 3.11 21.26 18.62
CA HIS A 404 3.50 21.64 19.97
C HIS A 404 4.54 20.67 20.56
N GLU A 405 4.27 19.37 20.48
CA GLU A 405 5.13 18.34 21.07
C GLU A 405 6.47 18.20 20.32
N ILE A 406 6.46 18.29 18.99
CA ILE A 406 7.69 18.32 18.17
C ILE A 406 8.51 19.57 18.54
N MET A 407 7.89 20.75 18.56
CA MET A 407 8.57 22.01 18.90
C MET A 407 9.14 22.01 20.32
N ARG A 408 8.44 21.38 21.27
CA ARG A 408 8.94 21.17 22.63
C ARG A 408 10.24 20.37 22.64
N ILE A 409 10.30 19.24 21.93
CA ILE A 409 11.53 18.44 21.81
C ILE A 409 12.67 19.28 21.20
N PHE A 410 12.40 20.02 20.13
CA PHE A 410 13.40 20.89 19.52
C PHE A 410 13.98 21.91 20.49
N ARG A 411 13.13 22.59 21.27
CA ARG A 411 13.58 23.56 22.27
C ARG A 411 14.46 22.91 23.33
N LEU A 412 14.07 21.73 23.80
CA LEU A 412 14.85 20.97 24.79
C LEU A 412 16.22 20.55 24.24
N ILE A 413 16.29 20.11 22.98
CA ILE A 413 17.55 19.78 22.31
C ILE A 413 18.48 21.00 22.23
N ILE A 414 17.94 22.16 21.81
CA ILE A 414 18.70 23.41 21.73
C ILE A 414 19.18 23.85 23.12
N GLN A 415 18.30 23.81 24.12
CA GLN A 415 18.61 24.16 25.51
C GLN A 415 19.68 23.24 26.13
N ALA A 416 19.67 21.96 25.78
CA ALA A 416 20.64 20.99 26.28
C ALA A 416 22.05 21.16 25.67
N GLN A 417 22.25 22.09 24.73
CA GLN A 417 23.51 22.32 23.99
C GLN A 417 24.08 21.03 23.36
N ILE A 418 23.21 20.05 23.09
CA ILE A 418 23.61 18.82 22.42
C ILE A 418 23.95 19.19 20.97
N ASN A 419 25.12 18.77 20.49
CA ASN A 419 25.49 18.90 19.08
C ASN A 419 24.62 17.94 18.26
N PHE A 420 23.36 18.35 18.07
CA PHE A 420 22.31 17.53 17.51
C PHE A 420 22.32 17.72 16.00
N GLN A 421 22.82 16.73 15.28
CA GLN A 421 22.85 16.75 13.83
C GLN A 421 21.42 16.81 13.29
N LEU A 422 21.24 17.60 12.22
CA LEU A 422 19.95 17.75 11.54
C LEU A 422 19.34 16.39 11.13
N GLU A 423 20.14 15.36 10.92
CA GLU A 423 19.66 14.01 10.64
C GLU A 423 18.73 13.45 11.75
N TYR A 424 19.12 13.59 13.02
CA TYR A 424 18.33 13.09 14.16
C TYR A 424 16.99 13.80 14.31
N VAL A 425 16.93 15.08 13.91
CA VAL A 425 15.69 15.85 13.89
C VAL A 425 14.67 15.17 12.97
N PHE A 426 15.12 14.78 11.78
CA PHE A 426 14.23 14.14 10.81
C PHE A 426 13.88 12.71 11.22
N GLU A 427 14.74 12.01 11.95
CA GLU A 427 14.40 10.72 12.57
C GLU A 427 13.32 10.86 13.63
N VAL A 428 13.44 11.85 14.53
CA VAL A 428 12.43 12.19 15.54
C VAL A 428 11.10 12.52 14.89
N ILE A 429 11.09 13.37 13.87
CA ILE A 429 9.88 13.74 13.14
C ILE A 429 9.25 12.51 12.44
N GLN A 430 10.05 11.67 11.79
CA GLN A 430 9.56 10.45 11.14
C GLN A 430 8.89 9.53 12.16
N ALA A 431 9.55 9.28 13.29
CA ALA A 431 9.06 8.41 14.35
C ALA A 431 7.79 8.98 14.99
N CYS A 432 7.76 10.28 15.23
CA CYS A 432 6.56 11.02 15.58
C CYS A 432 5.42 10.59 14.63
N LEU A 433 5.53 10.80 13.32
CA LEU A 433 4.44 10.52 12.38
C LEU A 433 3.95 9.05 12.32
N MET A 434 4.66 8.11 12.93
CA MET A 434 4.26 6.70 13.04
C MET A 434 3.37 6.40 14.25
N VAL A 435 3.32 7.28 15.24
CA VAL A 435 2.68 7.03 16.54
C VAL A 435 1.32 7.72 16.59
N ASN A 436 0.33 7.13 17.27
CA ASN A 436 -0.96 7.80 17.51
C ASN A 436 -0.78 9.04 18.44
N SER A 437 -1.59 10.08 18.26
CA SER A 437 -1.57 11.29 19.10
C SER A 437 -1.67 11.02 20.61
N ARG A 438 -2.34 9.94 21.03
CA ARG A 438 -2.42 9.53 22.45
C ARG A 438 -1.06 9.13 23.05
N LEU A 439 -0.23 8.50 22.24
CA LEU A 439 1.10 8.06 22.64
C LEU A 439 2.16 9.13 22.40
N LEU A 440 1.91 10.09 21.50
CA LEU A 440 2.84 11.17 21.18
C LEU A 440 3.30 11.98 22.40
N SER A 441 2.38 12.46 23.23
CA SER A 441 2.77 13.27 24.40
C SER A 441 3.61 12.46 25.40
N LEU A 442 3.27 11.18 25.57
CA LEU A 442 4.03 10.27 26.42
C LEU A 442 5.43 9.98 25.82
N TRP A 443 5.50 9.80 24.51
CA TRP A 443 6.73 9.65 23.73
C TRP A 443 7.66 10.86 23.87
N CYS A 444 7.12 12.07 23.67
CA CYS A 444 7.85 13.32 23.83
C CYS A 444 8.36 13.50 25.25
N PHE A 445 7.57 13.07 26.25
CA PHE A 445 8.00 13.10 27.65
C PHE A 445 9.18 12.16 27.93
N GLY A 446 9.24 10.98 27.30
CA GLY A 446 10.40 10.10 27.47
C GLY A 446 11.68 10.64 26.85
N ILE A 447 11.59 11.29 25.68
CA ILE A 447 12.72 12.02 25.10
C ILE A 447 13.15 13.18 26.01
N GLU A 448 12.21 13.91 26.59
CA GLU A 448 12.51 14.96 27.56
C GLU A 448 13.24 14.43 28.80
N LEU A 449 12.82 13.28 29.33
CA LEU A 449 13.51 12.63 30.45
C LEU A 449 14.94 12.23 30.07
N LEU A 450 15.14 11.63 28.88
CA LEU A 450 16.46 11.28 28.37
C LEU A 450 17.35 12.52 28.18
N LEU A 451 16.79 13.62 27.68
CA LEU A 451 17.48 14.91 27.54
C LEU A 451 17.86 15.50 28.89
N THR A 452 16.91 15.60 29.81
CA THR A 452 17.09 16.18 31.16
C THR A 452 18.14 15.42 31.96
N LYS A 453 18.20 14.10 31.79
CA LYS A 453 19.19 13.21 32.42
C LYS A 453 20.51 13.10 31.66
N LYS A 454 20.67 13.82 30.53
CA LYS A 454 21.85 13.74 29.63
C LYS A 454 22.13 12.33 29.11
N LEU A 455 21.10 11.52 28.95
CA LEU A 455 21.16 10.14 28.45
C LEU A 455 20.83 10.03 26.95
N LEU A 456 20.40 11.13 26.31
CA LEU A 456 20.11 11.12 24.88
C LEU A 456 21.39 11.12 24.04
N THR A 457 21.60 10.03 23.31
CA THR A 457 22.67 9.77 22.33
C THR A 457 22.03 9.19 21.08
N LYS A 458 22.77 9.06 19.95
CA LYS A 458 22.27 8.35 18.76
C LYS A 458 21.75 6.95 19.10
N ASN A 459 22.51 6.20 19.90
CA ASN A 459 22.19 4.83 20.24
C ASN A 459 20.97 4.76 21.15
N THR A 460 20.91 5.59 22.21
CA THR A 460 19.75 5.59 23.10
C THR A 460 18.50 6.13 22.44
N LEU A 461 18.61 7.10 21.52
CA LEU A 461 17.49 7.52 20.67
C LEU A 461 17.06 6.35 19.77
N SER A 462 17.98 5.71 19.05
CA SER A 462 17.65 4.57 18.17
C SER A 462 17.02 3.40 18.94
N SER A 463 17.54 3.06 20.13
CA SER A 463 16.97 2.01 20.99
C SER A 463 15.60 2.41 21.52
N TYR A 464 15.43 3.68 21.92
CA TYR A 464 14.12 4.21 22.33
C TYR A 464 13.12 4.10 21.16
N LEU A 465 13.51 4.54 19.96
CA LEU A 465 12.73 4.45 18.73
C LEU A 465 12.35 3.02 18.35
N GLN A 466 13.29 2.07 18.41
CA GLN A 466 13.01 0.65 18.14
C GLN A 466 12.04 0.07 19.17
N PHE A 467 12.23 0.41 20.44
CA PHE A 467 11.39 -0.06 21.53
C PHE A 467 9.95 0.45 21.39
N LEU A 468 9.77 1.67 20.91
CA LEU A 468 8.45 2.26 20.65
C LEU A 468 7.66 1.56 19.56
N ASN A 469 8.35 1.10 18.51
CA ASN A 469 7.72 0.30 17.46
C ASN A 469 7.18 -1.05 17.98
N THR A 470 7.66 -1.54 19.13
CA THR A 470 7.17 -2.80 19.73
C THR A 470 5.95 -2.64 20.64
N LEU A 471 5.63 -1.41 21.05
CA LEU A 471 4.53 -1.17 22.00
C LEU A 471 3.20 -0.80 21.32
N GLU A 472 3.18 -0.54 20.00
CA GLU A 472 2.01 -0.18 19.18
C GLU A 472 1.02 0.78 19.88
N ASP A 473 0.08 0.24 20.67
CA ASP A 473 -0.98 0.95 21.43
C ASP A 473 -0.92 0.77 22.98
N ASP A 474 0.05 0.02 23.53
CA ASP A 474 0.18 -0.27 24.97
C ASP A 474 0.63 0.96 25.79
N THR A 475 -0.33 1.83 26.04
CA THR A 475 -0.17 3.03 26.87
C THR A 475 0.27 2.68 28.30
N SER A 476 -0.11 1.50 28.82
CA SER A 476 0.22 1.07 30.19
C SER A 476 1.69 0.64 30.29
N GLY A 477 2.14 -0.21 29.36
CA GLY A 477 3.55 -0.58 29.20
C GLY A 477 4.42 0.65 28.99
N PHE A 478 3.95 1.60 28.18
CA PHE A 478 4.66 2.85 27.97
C PHE A 478 4.84 3.67 29.27
N ARG A 479 3.77 3.84 30.06
CA ARG A 479 3.85 4.54 31.36
C ARG A 479 4.83 3.87 32.34
N LYS A 480 4.87 2.54 32.38
CA LYS A 480 5.81 1.79 33.24
C LYS A 480 7.26 2.09 32.88
N ILE A 481 7.55 2.36 31.61
CA ILE A 481 8.91 2.59 31.12
C ILE A 481 9.34 4.01 31.36
N ILE A 482 8.44 4.97 31.14
CA ILE A 482 8.63 6.34 31.60
C ILE A 482 8.95 6.37 33.10
N GLN A 483 8.19 5.63 33.93
CA GLN A 483 8.46 5.53 35.37
C GLN A 483 9.83 4.91 35.68
N LYS A 484 10.31 3.97 34.85
CA LYS A 484 11.67 3.42 35.01
C LYS A 484 12.73 4.43 34.60
N LEU A 485 12.57 5.09 33.46
CA LEU A 485 13.48 6.14 32.97
C LEU A 485 13.59 7.28 33.97
N ASP A 486 12.46 7.71 34.53
CA ASP A 486 12.41 8.78 35.54
C ASP A 486 13.19 8.41 36.82
N LYS A 487 13.19 7.12 37.19
CA LYS A 487 13.95 6.59 38.34
C LYS A 487 15.46 6.44 38.09
N ILE A 488 15.94 6.55 36.86
CA ILE A 488 17.40 6.53 36.58
C ILE A 488 18.01 7.81 37.15
N GLN A 489 18.93 7.70 38.11
CA GLN A 489 19.62 8.86 38.68
C GLN A 489 20.66 9.43 37.70
N ASN A 490 20.99 10.73 37.84
CA ASN A 490 22.02 11.42 37.07
C ASN A 490 23.41 10.82 37.36
N THR A 491 23.78 9.73 36.70
CA THR A 491 25.15 9.22 36.74
C THR A 491 26.04 10.07 35.86
N LYS A 492 27.22 10.44 36.38
CA LYS A 492 28.23 11.23 35.64
C LYS A 492 28.65 10.49 34.36
N PRO A 493 29.06 11.21 33.29
CA PRO A 493 29.25 10.65 31.95
C PRO A 493 30.47 9.74 31.76
N GLU A 494 31.10 9.23 32.83
CA GLU A 494 32.38 8.53 32.73
C GLU A 494 32.34 7.03 33.05
N GLN A 495 31.18 6.46 33.38
CA GLN A 495 31.04 5.00 33.47
C GLN A 495 29.75 4.54 32.81
N SER A 496 29.90 3.92 31.63
CA SER A 496 28.84 3.40 30.81
C SER A 496 28.16 2.17 31.46
N GLU A 497 27.06 2.41 32.18
CA GLU A 497 26.08 1.35 32.52
C GLU A 497 24.71 1.58 31.84
N SER A 498 24.50 2.73 31.18
CA SER A 498 23.18 3.09 30.63
C SER A 498 22.76 2.33 29.36
N SER A 499 23.70 1.85 28.53
CA SER A 499 23.35 0.95 27.41
C SER A 499 22.98 -0.45 27.91
N ALA A 500 23.65 -0.93 28.96
CA ALA A 500 23.40 -2.23 29.56
C ALA A 500 22.04 -2.29 30.27
N ASP A 501 21.55 -1.18 30.84
CA ASP A 501 20.22 -1.13 31.47
C ASP A 501 19.07 -1.09 30.45
N LEU A 502 19.27 -0.45 29.29
CA LEU A 502 18.31 -0.51 28.18
C LEU A 502 18.32 -1.90 27.50
N GLU A 503 19.48 -2.53 27.32
CA GLU A 503 19.61 -3.93 26.86
C GLU A 503 19.03 -4.94 27.88
N LYS A 504 19.19 -4.71 29.19
CA LYS A 504 18.57 -5.54 30.24
C LYS A 504 17.05 -5.39 30.29
N ILE A 505 16.52 -4.22 29.95
CA ILE A 505 15.07 -4.00 29.77
C ILE A 505 14.56 -4.77 28.54
N GLN A 506 15.35 -4.79 27.45
CA GLN A 506 15.07 -5.58 26.24
C GLN A 506 15.03 -7.10 26.51
N TYR A 507 15.89 -7.61 27.42
CA TYR A 507 15.94 -9.02 27.78
C TYR A 507 14.79 -9.49 28.72
N ARG A 508 14.13 -8.57 29.44
CA ARG A 508 13.04 -8.90 30.39
C ARG A 508 11.63 -8.76 29.82
N LEU A 509 11.48 -8.31 28.57
CA LEU A 509 10.19 -8.01 27.94
C LEU A 509 10.01 -8.65 26.56
N SER A 510 10.99 -9.42 26.07
CA SER A 510 10.73 -10.42 25.02
C SER A 510 9.91 -11.57 25.62
N PRO A 511 8.98 -12.21 24.87
CA PRO A 511 8.29 -13.42 25.31
C PRO A 511 9.26 -14.52 25.78
#